data_AF-A0A969AKL1-F1
#
_entry.id   AF-A0A969AKL1-F1
#
_cell.length_a   1.000
_cell.length_b   1.000
_cell.length_c   1.000
_cell.angle_alpha   90.00
_cell.angle_beta   90.00
_cell.angle_gamma   90.00
#
_symmetry.space_group_name_H-M   'P 1'
#
loop_
_entity.id
_entity.type
_entity.pdbx_description
1 polymer ?
#
loop_
_entity_poly.entity_id
_entity_poly.type
_entity_poly.pdbx_seq_one_letter_code
_entity_poly.pdbx_strand_id
1 'polypeptide(L)'
;MHQYPPRDIIQTKDGNFIICGSIFRSATNSDIVVAKINGSEGKVSKSYSFGGENFDFGSSIMQTQDGGFIIAGLNSSSGGRIRATTDPLGGYDMYIIKLNADGVAEWDSKFGGAGYDSGATAIELPDKSYIVCGASSSIGSKGSNDVFIVRTNSIGQRIGNPIYYGDTEEDVAHAMKSTSDGGFIISGFTASTKEQTNGGKDFFLLKIRNDGSLGWKKPFGSTDDEISFDVIETTKKEFFAIGSTENGNNPNSPQVYYVKTNAKGDEIGKKVLNLQTFGRGASLIETPDCGLMIFGTSFNNNSKDFLLIKTDENGDF
;
A
#
# COMPACT_ATOMS: atom_id res chain seq x y z
N MET A 1 10.27 -23.74 6.61
CA MET A 1 9.54 -22.97 5.59
C MET A 1 9.29 -21.60 6.19
N HIS A 2 10.04 -20.57 5.80
CA HIS A 2 9.76 -19.21 6.28
C HIS A 2 8.54 -18.70 5.51
N GLN A 3 7.35 -18.90 6.09
CA GLN A 3 6.12 -18.30 5.58
C GLN A 3 6.14 -16.83 5.99
N TYR A 4 6.14 -15.93 5.01
CA TYR A 4 5.93 -14.52 5.29
C TYR A 4 4.45 -14.31 5.59
N PRO A 5 4.12 -13.34 6.47
CA PRO A 5 2.73 -13.04 6.76
C PRO A 5 2.01 -12.58 5.48
N PRO A 6 0.69 -12.83 5.38
CA PRO A 6 -0.12 -12.19 4.35
C PRO A 6 0.07 -10.67 4.42
N ARG A 7 0.15 -10.03 3.26
CA ARG A 7 0.35 -8.59 3.11
C ARG A 7 -0.99 -7.85 3.09
N ASP A 8 -2.03 -8.50 2.59
CA ASP A 8 -3.36 -7.91 2.50
C ASP A 8 -4.46 -8.98 2.62
N ILE A 9 -5.61 -8.58 3.15
CA ILE A 9 -6.82 -9.39 3.29
C ILE A 9 -8.05 -8.51 3.09
N ILE A 10 -8.98 -8.98 2.24
CA ILE A 10 -10.28 -8.34 2.07
C ILE A 10 -11.40 -9.34 2.27
N GLN A 11 -12.52 -8.88 2.83
CA GLN A 11 -13.77 -9.62 2.78
C GLN A 11 -14.37 -9.48 1.37
N THR A 12 -14.80 -10.59 0.79
CA THR A 12 -15.46 -10.62 -0.52
C THR A 12 -16.97 -10.45 -0.36
N LYS A 13 -17.65 -10.01 -1.43
CA LYS A 13 -19.10 -9.73 -1.43
C LYS A 13 -19.99 -10.89 -1.01
N ASP A 14 -19.51 -12.13 -1.16
CA ASP A 14 -20.18 -13.36 -0.75
C ASP A 14 -19.93 -13.73 0.73
N GLY A 15 -19.23 -12.88 1.49
CA GLY A 15 -18.92 -13.08 2.90
C GLY A 15 -17.67 -13.92 3.18
N ASN A 16 -16.99 -14.43 2.14
CA ASN A 16 -15.69 -15.08 2.25
C ASN A 16 -14.56 -14.04 2.40
N PHE A 17 -13.32 -14.50 2.48
CA PHE A 17 -12.15 -13.62 2.46
C PHE A 17 -11.16 -14.06 1.39
N ILE A 18 -10.37 -13.11 0.89
CA ILE A 18 -9.22 -13.39 0.05
C ILE A 18 -8.00 -12.69 0.63
N ILE A 19 -6.89 -13.43 0.70
CA ILE A 19 -5.60 -12.93 1.17
C ILE A 19 -4.60 -12.90 0.03
N CYS A 20 -3.69 -11.94 0.08
CA CYS A 20 -2.53 -11.85 -0.78
C CYS A 20 -1.26 -11.74 0.08
N GLY A 21 -0.19 -12.37 -0.34
CA GLY A 21 1.11 -12.32 0.31
C GLY A 21 2.16 -13.00 -0.56
N SER A 22 3.23 -13.50 0.07
CA SER A 22 4.34 -14.12 -0.65
C SER A 22 4.84 -15.36 0.09
N ILE A 23 5.31 -16.37 -0.65
CA ILE A 23 5.93 -17.57 -0.09
C ILE A 23 7.31 -17.78 -0.70
N PHE A 24 8.32 -18.02 0.13
CA PHE A 24 9.64 -18.39 -0.36
C PHE A 24 9.68 -19.88 -0.68
N ARG A 25 10.03 -20.21 -1.92
CA ARG A 25 10.27 -21.61 -2.35
C ARG A 25 11.70 -22.04 -2.10
N SER A 26 12.63 -21.08 -2.15
CA SER A 26 14.05 -21.26 -1.87
C SER A 26 14.65 -19.97 -1.30
N ALA A 27 15.96 -19.95 -1.04
CA ALA A 27 16.66 -18.73 -0.64
C ALA A 27 16.73 -17.66 -1.75
N THR A 28 16.42 -18.03 -3.00
CA THR A 28 16.54 -17.18 -4.19
C THR A 28 15.23 -17.03 -4.96
N ASN A 29 14.12 -17.54 -4.43
CA ASN A 29 12.84 -17.56 -5.12
C ASN A 29 11.68 -17.35 -4.14
N SER A 30 10.74 -16.49 -4.52
CA SER A 30 9.46 -16.33 -3.88
C SER A 30 8.34 -16.17 -4.90
N ASP A 31 7.16 -16.69 -4.58
CA ASP A 31 5.94 -16.48 -5.37
C ASP A 31 4.96 -15.59 -4.61
N ILE A 32 4.17 -14.81 -5.35
CA ILE A 32 2.91 -14.25 -4.85
C ILE A 32 1.98 -15.42 -4.53
N VAL A 33 1.37 -15.40 -3.35
CA VAL A 33 0.32 -16.35 -2.97
C VAL A 33 -0.98 -15.63 -2.74
N VAL A 34 -2.04 -16.21 -3.31
CA VAL A 34 -3.41 -15.80 -3.07
C VAL A 34 -4.15 -16.97 -2.45
N ALA A 35 -4.87 -16.75 -1.36
CA ALA A 35 -5.70 -17.80 -0.77
C ALA A 35 -7.12 -17.29 -0.49
N LYS A 36 -8.10 -18.13 -0.84
CA LYS A 36 -9.50 -17.90 -0.50
C LYS A 36 -9.81 -18.59 0.81
N ILE A 37 -10.42 -17.86 1.74
CA ILE A 37 -10.78 -18.35 3.06
C ILE A 37 -12.31 -18.38 3.16
N ASN A 38 -12.86 -19.50 3.58
CA ASN A 38 -14.29 -19.61 3.85
C ASN A 38 -14.65 -18.75 5.07
N GLY A 39 -15.61 -17.84 4.91
CA GLY A 39 -15.94 -16.86 5.94
C GLY A 39 -16.56 -17.46 7.21
N SER A 40 -17.29 -18.58 7.10
CA SER A 40 -17.92 -19.25 8.24
C SER A 40 -16.99 -20.19 9.00
N GLU A 41 -16.02 -20.81 8.31
CA GLU A 41 -15.13 -21.82 8.90
C GLU A 41 -13.74 -21.27 9.23
N GLY A 42 -13.34 -20.14 8.64
CA GLY A 42 -11.98 -19.59 8.78
C GLY A 42 -10.90 -20.47 8.14
N LYS A 43 -11.27 -21.38 7.24
CA LYS A 43 -10.34 -22.32 6.58
C LYS A 43 -10.02 -21.90 5.16
N VAL A 44 -8.77 -22.15 4.76
CA VAL A 44 -8.34 -22.01 3.36
C VAL A 44 -9.10 -23.01 2.50
N SER A 45 -9.89 -22.50 1.55
CA SER A 45 -10.64 -23.30 0.58
C SER A 45 -9.84 -23.60 -0.68
N LYS A 46 -8.99 -22.65 -1.10
CA LYS A 46 -8.12 -22.78 -2.27
C LYS A 46 -6.97 -21.78 -2.20
N SER A 47 -5.81 -22.14 -2.74
CA SER A 47 -4.67 -21.24 -2.90
C SER A 47 -4.09 -21.32 -4.31
N TYR A 48 -3.46 -20.22 -4.71
CA TYR A 48 -2.83 -20.02 -6.00
C TYR A 48 -1.46 -19.39 -5.78
N SER A 49 -0.52 -19.66 -6.68
CA SER A 49 0.80 -19.05 -6.66
C SER A 49 1.11 -18.46 -8.02
N PHE A 50 1.67 -17.25 -8.02
CA PHE A 50 2.00 -16.49 -9.21
C PHE A 50 3.41 -15.92 -9.07
N GLY A 51 4.22 -16.06 -10.12
CA GLY A 51 5.61 -15.66 -10.08
C GLY A 51 6.44 -16.38 -11.13
N GLY A 52 7.74 -16.13 -11.09
CA GLY A 52 8.73 -16.75 -11.96
C GLY A 52 9.84 -17.40 -11.14
N GLU A 53 11.04 -17.44 -11.72
CA GLU A 53 12.20 -18.10 -11.12
C GLU A 53 12.90 -17.27 -10.03
N ASN A 54 12.57 -15.98 -9.92
CA ASN A 54 13.17 -15.04 -8.97
C ASN A 54 12.19 -14.68 -7.84
N PHE A 55 12.28 -13.46 -7.31
CA PHE A 55 11.42 -12.99 -6.24
C PHE A 55 10.20 -12.27 -6.78
N ASP A 56 9.04 -12.75 -6.35
CA ASP A 56 7.73 -12.15 -6.56
C ASP A 56 7.08 -11.86 -5.22
N PHE A 57 6.57 -10.63 -5.06
CA PHE A 57 5.92 -10.20 -3.84
C PHE A 57 4.59 -9.53 -4.13
N GLY A 58 3.55 -9.96 -3.40
CA GLY A 58 2.20 -9.43 -3.52
C GLY A 58 1.95 -8.45 -2.39
N SER A 59 1.64 -7.20 -2.72
CA SER A 59 1.48 -6.10 -1.75
C SER A 59 0.03 -5.89 -1.35
N SER A 60 -0.90 -5.93 -2.31
CA SER A 60 -2.32 -5.66 -2.08
C SER A 60 -3.22 -6.48 -2.99
N ILE A 61 -4.48 -6.62 -2.59
CA ILE A 61 -5.52 -7.28 -3.37
C ILE A 61 -6.85 -6.55 -3.24
N MET A 62 -7.56 -6.41 -4.36
CA MET A 62 -8.90 -5.82 -4.43
C MET A 62 -9.83 -6.74 -5.19
N GLN A 63 -11.06 -6.93 -4.70
CA GLN A 63 -12.11 -7.60 -5.46
C GLN A 63 -12.66 -6.65 -6.52
N THR A 64 -12.61 -7.08 -7.79
CA THR A 64 -13.11 -6.31 -8.92
C THR A 64 -14.62 -6.44 -9.08
N GLN A 65 -15.22 -5.51 -9.81
CA GLN A 65 -16.65 -5.41 -10.01
C GLN A 65 -17.25 -6.63 -10.74
N ASP A 66 -16.47 -7.32 -11.56
CA ASP A 66 -16.83 -8.59 -12.21
C ASP A 66 -16.75 -9.81 -11.27
N GLY A 67 -16.41 -9.60 -9.99
CA GLY A 67 -16.25 -10.66 -8.99
C GLY A 67 -14.86 -11.29 -8.96
N GLY A 68 -13.96 -10.92 -9.89
CA GLY A 68 -12.55 -11.28 -9.89
C GLY A 68 -11.72 -10.48 -8.89
N PHE A 69 -10.40 -10.48 -9.10
CA PHE A 69 -9.46 -9.82 -8.19
C PHE A 69 -8.31 -9.16 -8.95
N ILE A 70 -7.88 -7.98 -8.50
CA ILE A 70 -6.68 -7.30 -8.98
C ILE A 70 -5.64 -7.28 -7.86
N ILE A 71 -4.39 -7.60 -8.20
CA ILE A 71 -3.25 -7.65 -7.28
C ILE A 71 -2.21 -6.65 -7.75
N ALA A 72 -1.64 -5.89 -6.81
CA ALA A 72 -0.42 -5.11 -7.05
C ALA A 72 0.73 -5.66 -6.20
N GLY A 73 1.93 -5.55 -6.74
CA GLY A 73 3.14 -6.05 -6.10
C GLY A 73 4.38 -5.71 -6.91
N LEU A 74 5.40 -6.55 -6.79
CA LEU A 74 6.63 -6.43 -7.57
C LEU A 74 7.16 -7.80 -7.99
N ASN A 75 7.88 -7.82 -9.11
CA ASN A 75 8.42 -9.02 -9.74
C ASN A 75 9.86 -8.74 -10.21
N SER A 76 10.79 -9.64 -9.92
CA SER A 76 12.22 -9.56 -10.36
C SER A 76 12.61 -10.55 -11.45
N SER A 77 11.64 -11.25 -12.00
CA SER A 77 11.89 -12.25 -13.04
C SER A 77 11.80 -11.60 -14.42
N SER A 78 12.71 -11.97 -15.33
CA SER A 78 12.55 -11.70 -16.77
C SER A 78 11.46 -12.58 -17.40
N GLY A 79 11.01 -13.64 -16.70
CA GLY A 79 9.93 -14.55 -17.06
C GLY A 79 8.57 -14.21 -16.43
N GLY A 80 7.52 -14.93 -16.85
CA GLY A 80 6.11 -14.74 -16.45
C GLY A 80 5.18 -14.86 -17.66
N ARG A 81 3.84 -14.91 -17.45
CA ARG A 81 2.87 -14.84 -18.56
C ARG A 81 2.69 -13.39 -19.03
N ILE A 82 3.81 -12.68 -19.22
CA ILE A 82 3.88 -11.25 -19.47
C ILE A 82 3.18 -10.95 -20.79
N ARG A 83 2.06 -10.23 -20.72
CA ARG A 83 1.23 -9.94 -21.90
C ARG A 83 1.34 -8.51 -22.43
N ALA A 84 1.83 -7.54 -21.64
CA ALA A 84 1.72 -6.14 -22.04
C ALA A 84 2.71 -5.18 -21.36
N THR A 85 3.98 -5.17 -21.79
CA THR A 85 4.83 -4.00 -21.53
C THR A 85 5.86 -3.74 -22.62
N THR A 86 6.07 -2.45 -22.88
CA THR A 86 7.10 -1.92 -23.79
C THR A 86 8.24 -1.27 -23.01
N ASP A 87 8.21 -1.38 -21.68
CA ASP A 87 9.16 -0.70 -20.82
C ASP A 87 10.50 -1.42 -20.77
N PRO A 88 11.61 -0.70 -20.55
CA PRO A 88 12.93 -1.30 -20.38
C PRO A 88 13.06 -1.89 -18.97
N LEU A 89 12.33 -2.98 -18.73
CA LEU A 89 12.24 -3.69 -17.45
C LEU A 89 13.61 -4.02 -16.85
N GLY A 90 13.68 -3.96 -15.52
CA GLY A 90 14.91 -4.02 -14.75
C GLY A 90 14.94 -5.12 -13.69
N GLY A 91 15.57 -4.80 -12.56
CA GLY A 91 15.80 -5.76 -11.47
C GLY A 91 14.51 -6.13 -10.73
N TYR A 92 13.65 -5.16 -10.44
CA TYR A 92 12.33 -5.36 -9.86
C TYR A 92 11.37 -4.38 -10.52
N ASP A 93 10.25 -4.87 -11.05
CA ASP A 93 9.24 -4.05 -11.70
C ASP A 93 7.89 -4.12 -10.96
N MET A 94 7.11 -3.04 -11.04
CA MET A 94 5.72 -3.05 -10.56
C MET A 94 4.97 -4.14 -11.30
N TYR A 95 4.33 -5.05 -10.57
CA TYR A 95 3.62 -6.19 -11.15
C TYR A 95 2.14 -6.16 -10.78
N ILE A 96 1.30 -6.28 -11.81
CA ILE A 96 -0.16 -6.29 -11.69
C ILE A 96 -0.70 -7.60 -12.23
N ILE A 97 -1.57 -8.26 -11.48
CA ILE A 97 -2.22 -9.51 -11.91
C ILE A 97 -3.73 -9.36 -11.77
N LYS A 98 -4.47 -9.58 -12.85
CA LYS A 98 -5.93 -9.73 -12.83
C LYS A 98 -6.30 -11.20 -12.81
N LEU A 99 -7.10 -11.57 -11.82
CA LEU A 99 -7.70 -12.89 -11.67
C LEU A 99 -9.21 -12.79 -11.97
N ASN A 100 -9.76 -13.87 -12.53
CA ASN A 100 -11.20 -14.05 -12.59
C ASN A 100 -11.77 -14.45 -11.21
N ALA A 101 -13.09 -14.58 -11.12
CA ALA A 101 -13.77 -14.96 -9.89
C ALA A 101 -13.31 -16.33 -9.34
N ASP A 102 -12.80 -17.23 -10.19
CA ASP A 102 -12.24 -18.53 -9.82
C ASP A 102 -10.76 -18.49 -9.44
N GLY A 103 -10.15 -17.30 -9.34
CA GLY A 103 -8.72 -17.12 -9.00
C GLY A 103 -7.76 -17.52 -10.11
N VAL A 104 -8.24 -17.71 -11.35
CA VAL A 104 -7.40 -17.98 -12.51
C VAL A 104 -6.93 -16.66 -13.12
N ALA A 105 -5.64 -16.54 -13.42
CA ALA A 105 -5.08 -15.36 -14.05
C ALA A 105 -5.63 -15.13 -15.46
N GLU A 106 -6.24 -13.97 -15.67
CA GLU A 106 -6.75 -13.47 -16.95
C GLU A 106 -5.65 -12.75 -17.72
N TRP A 107 -4.93 -11.86 -17.04
CA TRP A 107 -3.75 -11.16 -17.55
C TRP A 107 -2.83 -10.74 -16.41
N ASP A 108 -1.57 -10.48 -16.76
CA ASP A 108 -0.60 -9.83 -15.89
C ASP A 108 0.24 -8.83 -16.69
N SER A 109 0.79 -7.82 -16.01
CA SER A 109 1.54 -6.73 -16.64
C SER A 109 2.60 -6.17 -15.70
N LYS A 110 3.73 -5.74 -16.28
CA LYS A 110 4.85 -5.15 -15.55
C LYS A 110 5.10 -3.72 -16.01
N PHE A 111 5.41 -2.83 -15.08
CA PHE A 111 5.69 -1.42 -15.37
C PHE A 111 6.89 -0.96 -14.56
N GLY A 112 7.77 -0.18 -15.18
CA GLY A 112 9.00 0.26 -14.54
C GLY A 112 10.08 0.62 -15.55
N GLY A 113 11.33 0.57 -15.09
CA GLY A 113 12.50 0.75 -15.93
C GLY A 113 13.67 -0.06 -15.40
N ALA A 114 14.89 0.37 -15.70
CA ALA A 114 16.09 -0.37 -15.29
C ALA A 114 16.31 -0.40 -13.77
N GLY A 115 15.61 0.44 -13.01
CA GLY A 115 15.73 0.57 -11.57
C GLY A 115 14.90 -0.44 -10.78
N TYR A 116 14.51 -0.01 -9.57
CA TYR A 116 13.58 -0.70 -8.69
C TYR A 116 12.22 -0.01 -8.79
N ASP A 117 11.22 -0.75 -9.23
CA ASP A 117 9.85 -0.29 -9.36
C ASP A 117 8.92 -1.27 -8.62
N SER A 118 7.98 -0.73 -7.85
CA SER A 118 7.11 -1.55 -6.99
C SER A 118 5.67 -1.03 -7.00
N GLY A 119 4.72 -1.97 -6.93
CA GLY A 119 3.31 -1.69 -6.71
C GLY A 119 2.92 -1.87 -5.25
N ALA A 120 2.28 -0.86 -4.69
CA ALA A 120 1.72 -0.86 -3.34
C ALA A 120 0.21 -1.16 -3.37
N THR A 121 -0.56 -0.41 -4.17
CA THR A 121 -2.04 -0.54 -4.23
C THR A 121 -2.56 -0.42 -5.66
N ALA A 122 -3.52 -1.28 -6.02
CA ALA A 122 -4.31 -1.16 -7.25
C ALA A 122 -5.79 -0.88 -6.93
N ILE A 123 -6.41 0.00 -7.74
CA ILE A 123 -7.83 0.34 -7.65
C ILE A 123 -8.46 0.19 -9.04
N GLU A 124 -9.58 -0.53 -9.10
CA GLU A 124 -10.43 -0.59 -10.30
C GLU A 124 -11.34 0.64 -10.39
N LEU A 125 -11.39 1.25 -11.57
CA LEU A 125 -12.21 2.42 -11.88
C LEU A 125 -13.58 2.01 -12.44
N PRO A 126 -14.58 2.92 -12.49
CA PRO A 126 -15.91 2.60 -13.00
C PRO A 126 -15.94 2.04 -14.43
N ASP A 127 -14.98 2.42 -15.26
CA ASP A 127 -14.82 1.96 -16.65
C ASP A 127 -14.02 0.63 -16.77
N LYS A 128 -13.76 -0.06 -15.65
CA LYS A 128 -12.94 -1.28 -15.54
C LYS A 128 -11.46 -1.09 -15.84
N SER A 129 -11.00 0.14 -16.02
CA SER A 129 -9.57 0.45 -16.04
C SER A 129 -9.01 0.40 -14.61
N TYR A 130 -7.69 0.43 -14.47
CA TYR A 130 -7.02 0.37 -13.17
C TYR A 130 -6.06 1.54 -12.99
N ILE A 131 -5.96 2.03 -11.76
CA ILE A 131 -4.87 2.91 -11.31
C ILE A 131 -4.07 2.19 -10.24
N VAL A 132 -2.75 2.24 -10.35
CA VAL A 132 -1.83 1.58 -9.42
C VAL A 132 -0.79 2.59 -8.96
N CYS A 133 -0.48 2.59 -7.67
CA CYS A 133 0.57 3.40 -7.09
C CYS A 133 1.65 2.54 -6.43
N GLY A 134 2.84 3.11 -6.27
CA GLY A 134 3.93 2.57 -5.46
C GLY A 134 5.15 3.48 -5.57
N ALA A 135 6.33 2.92 -5.81
CA ALA A 135 7.57 3.69 -5.90
C ALA A 135 8.45 3.23 -7.06
N SER A 136 9.27 4.14 -7.59
CA SER A 136 10.19 3.91 -8.71
C SER A 136 11.50 4.65 -8.52
N SER A 137 12.63 4.01 -8.84
CA SER A 137 13.96 4.63 -8.99
C SER A 137 14.42 4.78 -10.45
N SER A 138 13.47 4.71 -11.40
CA SER A 138 13.73 4.65 -12.84
C SER A 138 13.70 6.04 -13.53
N ILE A 139 13.67 6.08 -14.88
CA ILE A 139 13.93 7.26 -15.76
C ILE A 139 13.03 8.50 -15.49
N GLY A 140 11.97 8.39 -14.71
CA GLY A 140 11.11 9.51 -14.31
C GLY A 140 11.42 10.11 -12.94
N SER A 141 12.24 9.44 -12.13
CA SER A 141 12.51 9.83 -10.75
C SER A 141 13.55 10.95 -10.69
N LYS A 142 13.29 11.96 -9.86
CA LYS A 142 14.21 13.10 -9.66
C LYS A 142 15.26 12.84 -8.58
N GLY A 143 15.08 11.75 -7.82
CA GLY A 143 15.94 11.32 -6.72
C GLY A 143 16.07 9.80 -6.66
N SER A 144 16.12 9.27 -5.44
CA SER A 144 16.31 7.83 -5.19
C SER A 144 15.05 7.03 -5.52
N ASN A 145 13.90 7.40 -4.96
CA ASN A 145 12.60 6.78 -5.28
C ASN A 145 11.56 7.88 -5.35
N ASP A 146 10.72 7.89 -6.37
CA ASP A 146 9.56 8.77 -6.45
C ASP A 146 8.27 7.94 -6.42
N VAL A 147 7.17 8.56 -5.96
CA VAL A 147 5.85 7.93 -6.02
C VAL A 147 5.53 7.67 -7.48
N PHE A 148 5.29 6.41 -7.82
CA PHE A 148 5.10 5.95 -9.19
C PHE A 148 3.65 5.53 -9.39
N ILE A 149 2.96 6.19 -10.33
CA ILE A 149 1.56 5.93 -10.65
C ILE A 149 1.42 5.48 -12.09
N VAL A 150 0.77 4.34 -12.28
CA VAL A 150 0.48 3.76 -13.59
C VAL A 150 -1.03 3.59 -13.76
N ARG A 151 -1.52 3.83 -14.97
CA ARG A 151 -2.88 3.50 -15.38
C ARG A 151 -2.88 2.41 -16.42
N THR A 152 -3.82 1.49 -16.33
CA THR A 152 -4.03 0.44 -17.32
C THR A 152 -5.49 0.39 -17.76
N ASN A 153 -5.74 -0.06 -18.98
CA ASN A 153 -7.10 -0.40 -19.41
C ASN A 153 -7.56 -1.73 -18.79
N SER A 154 -8.77 -2.17 -19.11
CA SER A 154 -9.36 -3.39 -18.54
C SER A 154 -8.64 -4.69 -18.89
N ILE A 155 -7.69 -4.65 -19.84
CA ILE A 155 -6.88 -5.81 -20.24
C ILE A 155 -5.40 -5.66 -19.85
N GLY A 156 -5.08 -4.72 -18.96
CA GLY A 156 -3.74 -4.54 -18.40
C GLY A 156 -2.77 -3.72 -19.25
N GLN A 157 -3.20 -3.14 -20.37
CA GLN A 157 -2.32 -2.30 -21.19
C GLN A 157 -2.22 -0.88 -20.62
N ARG A 158 -1.01 -0.31 -20.56
CA ARG A 158 -0.79 1.05 -20.04
C ARG A 158 -1.58 2.11 -20.82
N ILE A 159 -2.24 3.01 -20.11
CA ILE A 159 -2.87 4.22 -20.64
C ILE A 159 -2.00 5.42 -20.30
N GLY A 160 -1.52 6.12 -21.31
CA GLY A 160 -0.69 7.32 -21.13
C GLY A 160 0.71 7.01 -20.57
N ASN A 161 1.40 8.08 -20.15
CA ASN A 161 2.69 7.96 -19.49
C ASN A 161 2.50 7.80 -17.98
N PRO A 162 3.40 7.07 -17.29
CA PRO A 162 3.39 7.06 -15.84
C PRO A 162 3.60 8.45 -15.24
N ILE A 163 3.11 8.62 -14.02
CA ILE A 163 3.20 9.87 -13.26
C ILE A 163 4.13 9.65 -12.07
N TYR A 164 5.00 10.63 -11.83
CA TYR A 164 6.00 10.61 -10.77
C TYR A 164 5.77 11.80 -9.82
N TYR A 165 5.72 11.53 -8.51
CA TYR A 165 5.69 12.56 -7.47
C TYR A 165 6.82 12.33 -6.47
N GLY A 166 7.80 13.24 -6.49
CA GLY A 166 8.94 13.26 -5.57
C GLY A 166 9.90 14.40 -5.90
N ASP A 167 10.95 14.53 -5.10
CA ASP A 167 12.04 15.49 -5.29
C ASP A 167 13.40 14.78 -5.30
N THR A 168 14.40 15.24 -4.56
CA THR A 168 15.79 14.73 -4.69
C THR A 168 16.06 13.46 -3.91
N GLU A 169 15.19 13.05 -2.99
CA GLU A 169 15.40 11.88 -2.11
C GLU A 169 14.32 10.81 -2.31
N GLU A 170 13.96 10.06 -1.26
CA GLU A 170 12.92 9.04 -1.32
C GLU A 170 11.53 9.63 -1.08
N ASP A 171 10.58 9.24 -1.92
CA ASP A 171 9.16 9.52 -1.86
C ASP A 171 8.44 8.22 -2.21
N VAL A 172 7.97 7.49 -1.18
CA VAL A 172 7.46 6.12 -1.35
C VAL A 172 6.00 6.05 -0.93
N ALA A 173 5.13 5.64 -1.85
CA ALA A 173 3.72 5.37 -1.54
C ALA A 173 3.53 3.96 -0.98
N HIS A 174 2.82 3.85 0.14
CA HIS A 174 2.47 2.57 0.78
C HIS A 174 0.99 2.21 0.64
N ALA A 175 0.10 3.20 0.54
CA ALA A 175 -1.34 2.97 0.41
C ALA A 175 -2.00 4.02 -0.49
N MET A 176 -3.07 3.61 -1.17
CA MET A 176 -3.95 4.50 -1.93
C MET A 176 -5.41 4.09 -1.72
N LYS A 177 -6.31 5.08 -1.54
CA LYS A 177 -7.76 4.87 -1.53
C LYS A 177 -8.47 5.86 -2.45
N SER A 178 -9.58 5.42 -3.04
CA SER A 178 -10.51 6.31 -3.72
C SER A 178 -11.10 7.31 -2.74
N THR A 179 -11.29 8.53 -3.20
CA THR A 179 -11.97 9.58 -2.44
C THR A 179 -13.30 9.92 -3.08
N SER A 180 -14.21 10.45 -2.28
CA SER A 180 -15.60 10.71 -2.65
C SER A 180 -15.81 11.80 -3.70
N ASP A 181 -14.80 12.63 -3.92
CA ASP A 181 -14.71 13.57 -5.04
C ASP A 181 -14.29 12.91 -6.37
N GLY A 182 -14.10 11.58 -6.39
CA GLY A 182 -13.68 10.80 -7.53
C GLY A 182 -12.16 10.74 -7.74
N GLY A 183 -11.36 11.40 -6.90
CA GLY A 183 -9.89 11.29 -6.91
C GLY A 183 -9.36 10.16 -6.03
N PHE A 184 -8.11 10.33 -5.59
CA PHE A 184 -7.44 9.37 -4.70
C PHE A 184 -6.62 10.10 -3.64
N ILE A 185 -6.52 9.48 -2.47
CA ILE A 185 -5.59 9.86 -1.40
C ILE A 185 -4.53 8.77 -1.30
N ILE A 186 -3.27 9.19 -1.27
CA ILE A 186 -2.09 8.33 -1.15
C ILE A 186 -1.35 8.69 0.13
N SER A 187 -0.89 7.70 0.87
CA SER A 187 0.00 7.90 2.01
C SER A 187 1.28 7.09 1.88
N GLY A 188 2.30 7.53 2.60
CA GLY A 188 3.63 6.96 2.56
C GLY A 188 4.62 7.77 3.38
N PHE A 189 5.88 7.81 2.94
CA PHE A 189 6.89 8.68 3.55
C PHE A 189 7.68 9.46 2.50
N THR A 190 8.17 10.63 2.90
CA THR A 190 9.11 11.45 2.13
C THR A 190 10.37 11.70 2.96
N ALA A 191 11.53 11.55 2.34
CA ALA A 191 12.84 11.95 2.86
C ALA A 191 13.38 13.19 2.11
N SER A 192 12.55 13.81 1.27
CA SER A 192 12.95 14.94 0.45
C SER A 192 13.18 16.17 1.32
N THR A 193 14.42 16.69 1.29
CA THR A 193 14.87 17.78 2.18
C THR A 193 14.06 19.07 2.09
N LYS A 194 13.43 19.35 0.95
CA LYS A 194 12.54 20.52 0.79
C LYS A 194 11.16 20.33 1.41
N GLU A 195 10.82 19.09 1.78
CA GLU A 195 9.51 18.69 2.26
C GLU A 195 9.54 18.15 3.70
N GLN A 196 10.71 17.85 4.28
CA GLN A 196 10.79 17.29 5.64
C GLN A 196 10.76 18.33 6.79
N THR A 197 10.36 17.89 7.97
CA THR A 197 10.26 18.66 9.21
C THR A 197 11.39 18.34 10.19
N ASN A 198 12.64 18.66 9.83
CA ASN A 198 13.86 18.39 10.63
C ASN A 198 14.20 16.90 10.91
N GLY A 199 13.29 15.94 10.72
CA GLY A 199 13.54 14.49 10.74
C GLY A 199 14.14 13.95 9.43
N GLY A 200 14.37 12.64 9.37
CA GLY A 200 14.92 11.95 8.18
C GLY A 200 13.84 11.47 7.20
N LYS A 201 12.69 11.03 7.73
CA LYS A 201 11.49 10.64 6.97
C LYS A 201 10.25 11.25 7.60
N ASP A 202 9.38 11.84 6.81
CA ASP A 202 8.08 12.35 7.26
C ASP A 202 6.95 11.56 6.62
N PHE A 203 5.80 11.39 7.30
CA PHE A 203 4.59 10.97 6.59
C PHE A 203 4.33 11.97 5.47
N PHE A 204 3.78 11.53 4.35
CA PHE A 204 3.07 12.44 3.47
C PHE A 204 1.66 11.95 3.20
N LEU A 205 0.78 12.91 2.91
CA LEU A 205 -0.47 12.68 2.22
C LEU A 205 -0.41 13.37 0.86
N LEU A 206 -0.78 12.63 -0.18
CA LEU A 206 -0.80 13.08 -1.57
C LEU A 206 -2.21 12.87 -2.11
N LYS A 207 -2.92 13.97 -2.36
CA LYS A 207 -4.22 13.96 -3.04
C LYS A 207 -4.01 14.14 -4.54
N ILE A 208 -4.54 13.22 -5.31
CA ILE A 208 -4.60 13.30 -6.78
C ILE A 208 -6.05 13.30 -7.27
N ARG A 209 -6.26 13.82 -8.48
CA ARG A 209 -7.55 13.78 -9.18
C ARG A 209 -7.72 12.47 -9.96
N ASN A 210 -8.91 12.27 -10.54
CA ASN A 210 -9.21 11.08 -11.35
C ASN A 210 -8.41 10.99 -12.66
N ASP A 211 -7.58 11.94 -13.02
CA ASP A 211 -6.66 11.85 -14.16
C ASP A 211 -5.21 11.59 -13.70
N GLY A 212 -5.00 11.48 -12.38
CA GLY A 212 -3.69 11.37 -11.76
C GLY A 212 -3.02 12.72 -11.50
N SER A 213 -3.62 13.84 -11.90
CA SER A 213 -3.04 15.17 -11.66
C SER A 213 -3.04 15.55 -10.19
N LEU A 214 -2.05 16.36 -9.80
CA LEU A 214 -1.81 16.75 -8.41
C LEU A 214 -2.95 17.65 -7.90
N GLY A 215 -3.61 17.21 -6.85
CA GLY A 215 -4.46 18.06 -6.02
C GLY A 215 -3.61 18.85 -5.02
N TRP A 216 -2.96 18.13 -4.12
CA TRP A 216 -2.02 18.66 -3.14
C TRP A 216 -1.14 17.55 -2.58
N LYS A 217 0.05 17.90 -2.07
CA LYS A 217 0.93 17.02 -1.30
C LYS A 217 1.31 17.74 -0.01
N LYS A 218 1.22 17.06 1.12
CA LYS A 218 1.55 17.64 2.43
C LYS A 218 2.34 16.64 3.28
N PRO A 219 3.52 17.04 3.76
CA PRO A 219 4.31 16.26 4.70
C PRO A 219 3.81 16.49 6.14
N PHE A 220 3.97 15.49 6.99
CA PHE A 220 3.62 15.49 8.40
C PHE A 220 4.66 14.69 9.18
N GLY A 221 5.60 15.38 9.81
CA GLY A 221 6.60 14.71 10.62
C GLY A 221 6.96 15.46 11.90
N SER A 222 8.10 15.05 12.44
CA SER A 222 8.79 15.59 13.59
C SER A 222 10.31 15.42 13.40
N THR A 223 11.08 15.48 14.48
CA THR A 223 12.52 15.16 14.44
C THR A 223 12.82 13.67 14.29
N ASP A 224 11.79 12.82 14.46
CA ASP A 224 11.87 11.36 14.34
C ASP A 224 11.51 10.93 12.91
N ASP A 225 11.70 9.65 12.57
CA ASP A 225 11.28 9.13 11.26
C ASP A 225 9.82 8.67 11.31
N GLU A 226 8.96 9.26 10.50
CA GLU A 226 7.56 8.88 10.35
C GLU A 226 7.32 8.12 9.03
N ILE A 227 6.78 6.91 9.14
CA ILE A 227 6.38 6.06 7.99
C ILE A 227 4.89 5.68 8.06
N SER A 228 4.08 6.12 7.08
CA SER A 228 2.65 5.76 6.99
C SER A 228 2.47 4.42 6.26
N PHE A 229 1.50 3.61 6.69
CA PHE A 229 1.19 2.31 6.08
C PHE A 229 -0.23 2.21 5.51
N ASP A 230 -1.20 3.00 6.00
CA ASP A 230 -2.56 3.02 5.48
C ASP A 230 -3.20 4.41 5.66
N VAL A 231 -4.23 4.68 4.87
CA VAL A 231 -5.00 5.93 4.88
C VAL A 231 -6.45 5.66 4.52
N ILE A 232 -7.39 6.43 5.08
CA ILE A 232 -8.79 6.46 4.64
C ILE A 232 -9.31 7.90 4.50
N GLU A 233 -10.36 8.05 3.70
CA GLU A 233 -11.29 9.17 3.80
C GLU A 233 -12.45 8.75 4.70
N THR A 234 -12.80 9.57 5.69
CA THR A 234 -13.94 9.31 6.59
C THR A 234 -15.26 9.79 5.99
N THR A 235 -16.36 9.39 6.61
CA THR A 235 -17.71 9.92 6.31
C THR A 235 -17.78 11.44 6.42
N LYS A 236 -16.95 12.05 7.28
CA LYS A 236 -16.82 13.51 7.47
C LYS A 236 -15.92 14.20 6.43
N LYS A 237 -15.40 13.47 5.44
CA LYS A 237 -14.45 13.99 4.42
C LYS A 237 -13.11 14.44 5.01
N GLU A 238 -12.74 13.85 6.13
CA GLU A 238 -11.41 14.00 6.73
C GLU A 238 -10.52 12.87 6.24
N PHE A 239 -9.21 13.06 6.25
CA PHE A 239 -8.27 11.98 6.01
C PHE A 239 -7.59 11.56 7.30
N PHE A 240 -7.53 10.26 7.53
CA PHE A 240 -6.75 9.66 8.59
C PHE A 240 -5.72 8.72 8.00
N ALA A 241 -4.47 8.91 8.38
CA ALA A 241 -3.38 8.00 8.07
C ALA A 241 -2.75 7.47 9.34
N ILE A 242 -2.37 6.20 9.30
CA ILE A 242 -1.70 5.50 10.40
C ILE A 242 -0.34 5.02 9.94
N GLY A 243 0.56 4.88 10.90
CA GLY A 243 1.83 4.22 10.69
C GLY A 243 2.65 4.14 11.96
N SER A 244 3.92 4.51 11.86
CA SER A 244 4.83 4.60 13.00
C SER A 244 5.69 5.84 12.98
N THR A 245 6.09 6.28 14.18
CA THR A 245 7.21 7.19 14.42
C THR A 245 8.38 6.39 14.99
N GLU A 246 9.60 6.62 14.50
CA GLU A 246 10.79 5.87 14.81
C GLU A 246 11.93 6.81 15.27
N ASN A 247 12.32 6.67 16.54
CA ASN A 247 13.42 7.40 17.14
C ASN A 247 14.51 6.44 17.61
N GLY A 248 15.69 6.52 17.01
CA GLY A 248 16.82 5.64 17.35
C GLY A 248 17.32 5.75 18.79
N ASN A 249 17.01 6.85 19.49
CA ASN A 249 17.38 7.07 20.88
C ASN A 249 16.29 6.64 21.87
N ASN A 250 15.08 6.33 21.40
CA ASN A 250 13.97 5.90 22.25
C ASN A 250 13.97 4.36 22.39
N PRO A 251 14.14 3.81 23.60
CA PRO A 251 14.18 2.36 23.82
C PRO A 251 12.85 1.64 23.51
N ASN A 252 11.75 2.39 23.35
CA ASN A 252 10.44 1.86 22.98
C ASN A 252 10.06 2.16 21.52
N SER A 253 10.98 2.63 20.67
CA SER A 253 10.72 2.92 19.25
C SER A 253 10.81 1.66 18.35
N PRO A 254 9.89 1.43 17.39
CA PRO A 254 8.89 2.36 16.87
C PRO A 254 7.63 2.47 17.74
N GLN A 255 6.88 3.56 17.59
CA GLN A 255 5.57 3.78 18.22
C GLN A 255 4.49 4.01 17.16
N VAL A 256 3.24 3.63 17.47
CA VAL A 256 2.11 3.91 16.57
C VAL A 256 1.89 5.41 16.49
N TYR A 257 1.76 5.92 15.27
CA TYR A 257 1.55 7.34 15.00
C TYR A 257 0.43 7.52 13.99
N TYR A 258 -0.46 8.49 14.25
CA TYR A 258 -1.50 8.88 13.28
C TYR A 258 -1.45 10.36 12.96
N VAL A 259 -1.95 10.68 11.76
CA VAL A 259 -2.23 12.04 11.29
C VAL A 259 -3.68 12.12 10.84
N LYS A 260 -4.37 13.16 11.27
CA LYS A 260 -5.73 13.53 10.89
C LYS A 260 -5.70 14.87 10.17
N THR A 261 -6.35 14.97 9.02
CA THR A 261 -6.47 16.21 8.25
C THR A 261 -7.88 16.47 7.77
N ASN A 262 -8.19 17.73 7.46
CA ASN A 262 -9.42 18.09 6.77
C ASN A 262 -9.36 17.67 5.28
N ALA A 263 -10.46 17.89 4.53
CA ALA A 263 -10.51 17.58 3.09
C ALA A 263 -9.45 18.30 2.22
N LYS A 264 -8.89 19.42 2.71
CA LYS A 264 -7.82 20.19 2.05
C LYS A 264 -6.42 19.73 2.48
N GLY A 265 -6.34 18.71 3.33
CA GLY A 265 -5.10 18.21 3.91
C GLY A 265 -4.53 19.10 5.02
N ASP A 266 -5.24 20.11 5.53
CA ASP A 266 -4.74 20.88 6.68
C ASP A 266 -4.82 19.99 7.93
N GLU A 267 -3.76 19.99 8.73
CA GLU A 267 -3.67 19.20 9.95
C GLU A 267 -4.78 19.61 10.93
N ILE A 268 -5.56 18.61 11.38
CA ILE A 268 -6.52 18.74 12.48
C ILE A 268 -5.90 18.16 13.76
N GLY A 269 -5.09 17.12 13.64
CA GLY A 269 -4.35 16.55 14.76
C GLY A 269 -3.40 15.44 14.34
N LYS A 270 -2.40 15.19 15.18
CA LYS A 270 -1.48 14.07 15.07
C LYS A 270 -1.09 13.59 16.46
N LYS A 271 -0.85 12.29 16.63
CA LYS A 271 -0.62 11.71 17.97
C LYS A 271 0.25 10.45 17.88
N VAL A 272 1.15 10.33 18.84
CA VAL A 272 1.87 9.09 19.15
C VAL A 272 1.09 8.33 20.22
N LEU A 273 0.76 7.07 19.99
CA LEU A 273 -0.03 6.25 20.92
C LEU A 273 0.81 5.60 22.04
N ASN A 274 1.89 6.26 22.49
CA ASN A 274 2.82 5.91 23.58
C ASN A 274 2.56 4.57 24.30
N LEU A 275 2.76 3.46 23.59
CA LEU A 275 2.61 2.12 24.11
C LEU A 275 3.82 1.82 25.01
N GLN A 276 3.64 0.98 26.03
CA GLN A 276 4.75 0.51 26.86
C GLN A 276 5.70 -0.45 26.10
N THR A 277 5.39 -0.76 24.85
CA THR A 277 6.07 -1.70 23.96
C THR A 277 6.27 -1.04 22.58
N PHE A 278 7.08 -1.65 21.72
CA PHE A 278 7.17 -1.23 20.32
C PHE A 278 5.81 -1.38 19.64
N GLY A 279 5.47 -0.48 18.74
CA GLY A 279 4.19 -0.48 18.04
C GLY A 279 4.26 0.07 16.62
N ARG A 280 3.56 -0.58 15.69
CA ARG A 280 3.32 -0.06 14.34
C ARG A 280 1.84 -0.23 14.00
N GLY A 281 1.16 0.85 13.60
CA GLY A 281 -0.18 0.76 13.05
C GLY A 281 -0.09 0.39 11.57
N ALA A 282 -0.77 -0.68 11.17
CA ALA A 282 -0.65 -1.26 9.83
C ALA A 282 -1.86 -0.97 8.95
N SER A 283 -3.06 -0.89 9.53
CA SER A 283 -4.29 -0.59 8.80
C SER A 283 -5.32 0.04 9.73
N LEU A 284 -6.28 0.75 9.15
CA LEU A 284 -7.36 1.38 9.89
C LEU A 284 -8.69 1.35 9.13
N ILE A 285 -9.80 1.32 9.87
CA ILE A 285 -11.15 1.48 9.33
C ILE A 285 -11.94 2.48 10.18
N GLU A 286 -12.88 3.20 9.57
CA GLU A 286 -13.85 4.01 10.31
C GLU A 286 -14.92 3.11 10.92
N THR A 287 -15.27 3.36 12.17
CA THR A 287 -16.34 2.65 12.88
C THR A 287 -17.68 3.39 12.72
N PRO A 288 -18.84 2.70 12.88
CA PRO A 288 -20.16 3.33 12.70
C PRO A 288 -20.46 4.54 13.60
N ASP A 289 -19.75 4.67 14.71
CA ASP A 289 -19.78 5.80 15.64
C ASP A 289 -18.78 6.91 15.28
N CYS A 290 -18.29 6.93 14.03
CA CYS A 290 -17.31 7.88 13.48
C CYS A 290 -15.92 7.84 14.15
N GLY A 291 -15.66 6.84 15.00
CA GLY A 291 -14.34 6.54 15.53
C GLY A 291 -13.48 5.76 14.54
N LEU A 292 -12.34 5.25 15.00
CA LEU A 292 -11.46 4.39 14.21
C LEU A 292 -11.23 3.06 14.90
N MET A 293 -11.04 2.03 14.10
CA MET A 293 -10.40 0.79 14.52
C MET A 293 -9.03 0.71 13.85
N ILE A 294 -7.98 0.65 14.67
CA ILE A 294 -6.59 0.59 14.24
C ILE A 294 -6.07 -0.82 14.50
N PHE A 295 -5.50 -1.43 13.46
CA PHE A 295 -4.85 -2.72 13.51
C PHE A 295 -3.34 -2.54 13.36
N GLY A 296 -2.56 -3.30 14.12
CA GLY A 296 -1.12 -3.17 14.08
C GLY A 296 -0.39 -4.32 14.73
N THR A 297 0.87 -4.07 14.99
CA THR A 297 1.71 -4.97 15.79
C THR A 297 2.18 -4.26 17.02
N SER A 298 2.24 -5.00 18.12
CA SER A 298 2.91 -4.61 19.35
C SER A 298 3.99 -5.64 19.61
N PHE A 299 5.21 -5.23 19.95
CA PHE A 299 6.27 -6.19 20.23
C PHE A 299 7.23 -5.72 21.29
N ASN A 300 7.96 -6.65 21.87
CA ASN A 300 9.11 -6.42 22.72
C ASN A 300 10.24 -7.37 22.28
N ASN A 301 11.36 -7.38 23.01
CA ASN A 301 12.51 -8.22 22.65
C ASN A 301 12.21 -9.73 22.64
N ASN A 302 11.09 -10.17 23.24
CA ASN A 302 10.76 -11.57 23.46
C ASN A 302 9.41 -12.01 22.82
N SER A 303 8.55 -11.07 22.41
CA SER A 303 7.21 -11.36 21.88
C SER A 303 6.83 -10.40 20.75
N LYS A 304 6.04 -10.90 19.80
CA LYS A 304 5.32 -10.10 18.82
C LYS A 304 3.84 -10.46 18.90
N ASP A 305 3.03 -9.46 19.19
CA ASP A 305 1.60 -9.55 19.38
C ASP A 305 0.86 -8.66 18.37
N PHE A 306 -0.42 -8.95 18.14
CA PHE A 306 -1.29 -8.08 17.37
C PHE A 306 -1.83 -6.96 18.26
N LEU A 307 -1.95 -5.77 17.68
CA LEU A 307 -2.54 -4.60 18.32
C LEU A 307 -3.89 -4.31 17.68
N LEU A 308 -4.90 -4.11 18.52
CA LEU A 308 -6.21 -3.63 18.11
C LEU A 308 -6.61 -2.47 19.04
N ILE A 309 -6.79 -1.28 18.48
CA ILE A 309 -7.18 -0.08 19.22
C ILE A 309 -8.45 0.46 18.60
N LYS A 310 -9.47 0.73 19.42
CA LYS A 310 -10.62 1.53 19.02
C LYS A 310 -10.46 2.94 19.56
N THR A 311 -10.68 3.95 18.74
CA THR A 311 -10.72 5.35 19.15
C THR A 311 -12.14 5.91 19.06
N ASP A 312 -12.36 7.04 19.71
CA ASP A 312 -13.49 7.93 19.40
C ASP A 312 -13.24 8.72 18.09
N GLU A 313 -14.17 9.62 17.75
CA GLU A 313 -14.11 10.45 16.53
C GLU A 313 -12.95 11.48 16.49
N ASN A 314 -12.34 11.74 17.65
CA ASN A 314 -11.20 12.64 17.80
C ASN A 314 -9.86 11.89 17.71
N GLY A 315 -9.90 10.55 17.76
CA GLY A 315 -8.70 9.70 17.78
C GLY A 315 -8.20 9.39 19.20
N ASP A 316 -9.02 9.63 20.22
CA ASP A 316 -8.72 9.29 21.60
C ASP A 316 -9.17 7.86 21.94
N PHE A 317 -8.37 7.14 22.73
CA PHE A 317 -8.53 5.71 23.04
C PHE A 317 -8.52 5.46 24.56
#